data_AF-A0A850JL31-F1
#
_entry.id   AF-A0A850JL31-F1
#
_cell.length_a   1.000
_cell.length_b   1.000
_cell.length_c   1.000
_cell.angle_alpha   90.00
_cell.angle_beta   90.00
_cell.angle_gamma   90.00
#
_symmetry.space_group_name_H-M   'P 1'
#
loop_
_entity.id
_entity.type
_entity.pdbx_description
1 polymer ?
#
loop_
_entity_poly.entity_id
_entity_poly.type
_entity_poly.pdbx_seq_one_letter_code
_entity_poly.pdbx_strand_id
1 'polypeptide(L)'
;MPQSFSCATPVRTEASAEADGEALAKAVGCEEGSPACLRAVPVKTLLETFDAAGMSAGPVAGGDRVLPLQPAAAIERGRFNRVPVMHGNTLDEMRLFVSLYYPRPITAAQYEAIVRATYGADADAVLARYPASDYPDPRIALATIQTDAGGALSSCLHQDAFQLLKRAGVPVYAYQFADRTAPPLIDVPGFEEGAEHATELTFLFPGLLGELNPEQQRLSDTMVAYWTSFAHNGKPAAPHAPRWPRFHSSDDVLSLAPGSGGIHRTDTTKASMCSFWNSL
;
A
#
# COMPACT_ATOMS: atom_id res chain seq x y z
N MET A 1 12.99 2.31 -5.67
CA MET A 1 12.12 3.30 -4.99
C MET A 1 10.72 2.70 -4.91
N PRO A 2 10.46 1.75 -3.99
CA PRO A 2 9.16 1.11 -3.87
C PRO A 2 8.12 2.11 -3.37
N GLN A 3 6.93 2.12 -3.96
CA GLN A 3 5.83 3.02 -3.61
C GLN A 3 4.63 2.16 -3.20
N SER A 4 4.05 2.47 -2.05
CA SER A 4 2.83 1.88 -1.48
C SER A 4 2.83 0.41 -1.08
N PHE A 5 3.79 -0.44 -1.49
CA PHE A 5 3.79 -1.86 -1.10
C PHE A 5 4.90 -2.21 -0.11
N SER A 6 4.52 -2.63 1.10
CA SER A 6 5.47 -2.98 2.16
C SER A 6 6.17 -4.33 1.93
N CYS A 7 7.49 -4.33 2.03
CA CYS A 7 8.29 -5.57 2.03
C CYS A 7 8.23 -6.34 3.37
N ALA A 8 7.53 -5.82 4.37
CA ALA A 8 7.27 -6.54 5.62
C ALA A 8 6.07 -7.50 5.49
N THR A 9 5.24 -7.35 4.45
CA THR A 9 4.10 -8.24 4.20
C THR A 9 4.56 -9.59 3.67
N PRO A 10 4.08 -10.71 4.25
CA PRO A 10 4.29 -12.04 3.68
C PRO A 10 3.68 -12.14 2.28
N VAL A 11 4.37 -12.87 1.40
CA VAL A 11 3.85 -13.25 0.09
C VAL A 11 3.39 -14.71 0.09
N ARG A 12 2.75 -15.17 -0.98
CA ARG A 12 2.23 -16.54 -1.08
C ARG A 12 3.36 -17.55 -0.89
N THR A 13 3.04 -18.71 -0.31
CA THR A 13 4.00 -19.81 -0.24
C THR A 13 3.94 -20.63 -1.53
N GLU A 14 5.02 -21.32 -1.86
CA GLU A 14 5.03 -22.27 -2.98
C GLU A 14 3.88 -23.28 -2.87
N ALA A 15 3.71 -23.89 -1.70
CA ALA A 15 2.62 -24.84 -1.45
C ALA A 15 1.21 -24.25 -1.67
N SER A 16 0.95 -23.00 -1.26
CA SER A 16 -0.37 -22.40 -1.51
C SER A 16 -0.56 -22.02 -2.98
N ALA A 17 0.50 -21.63 -3.67
CA ALA A 17 0.46 -21.33 -5.09
C ALA A 17 0.25 -22.59 -5.95
N GLU A 18 0.89 -23.70 -5.59
CA GLU A 18 0.69 -25.01 -6.22
C GLU A 18 -0.73 -25.51 -6.03
N ALA A 19 -1.27 -25.45 -4.80
CA ALA A 19 -2.64 -25.86 -4.51
C ALA A 19 -3.68 -25.08 -5.32
N ASP A 20 -3.53 -23.76 -5.46
CA ASP A 20 -4.42 -22.95 -6.30
C ASP A 20 -4.27 -23.29 -7.79
N GLY A 21 -3.04 -23.57 -8.24
CA GLY A 21 -2.76 -24.00 -9.62
C GLY A 21 -3.42 -25.34 -9.96
N GLU A 22 -3.34 -26.32 -9.07
CA GLU A 22 -4.01 -27.62 -9.20
C GLU A 22 -5.54 -27.48 -9.19
N ALA A 23 -6.07 -26.67 -8.27
CA ALA A 23 -7.49 -26.41 -8.17
C ALA A 23 -8.04 -25.74 -9.45
N LEU A 24 -7.31 -24.76 -10.00
CA LEU A 24 -7.67 -24.11 -11.26
C LEU A 24 -7.64 -25.11 -12.43
N ALA A 25 -6.59 -25.92 -12.53
CA ALA A 25 -6.48 -26.92 -13.59
C ALA A 25 -7.64 -27.91 -13.56
N LYS A 26 -7.98 -28.42 -12.38
CA LYS A 26 -9.14 -29.30 -12.18
C LYS A 26 -10.45 -28.62 -12.55
N ALA A 27 -10.65 -27.36 -12.17
CA ALA A 27 -11.88 -26.62 -12.44
C ALA A 27 -12.15 -26.41 -13.94
N VAL A 28 -11.10 -26.34 -14.76
CA VAL A 28 -11.22 -26.22 -16.23
C VAL A 28 -11.11 -27.57 -16.96
N GLY A 29 -11.12 -28.68 -16.22
CA GLY A 29 -11.10 -30.04 -16.79
C GLY A 29 -9.71 -30.53 -17.24
N CYS A 30 -8.64 -29.88 -16.79
CA CYS A 30 -7.28 -30.33 -17.03
C CYS A 30 -6.80 -31.29 -15.92
N GLU A 31 -6.07 -32.33 -16.33
CA GLU A 31 -5.35 -33.20 -15.40
C GLU A 31 -4.19 -32.45 -14.73
N GLU A 32 -3.81 -32.95 -13.55
CA GLU A 32 -2.66 -32.46 -12.79
C GLU A 32 -1.38 -32.55 -13.64
N GLY A 33 -0.53 -31.53 -13.57
CA GLY A 33 0.73 -31.50 -14.31
C GLY A 33 0.58 -31.40 -15.84
N SER A 34 -0.56 -30.92 -16.36
CA SER A 34 -0.78 -30.72 -17.81
C SER A 34 -0.80 -29.25 -18.27
N PRO A 35 0.35 -28.56 -18.34
CA PRO A 35 0.44 -27.22 -18.92
C PRO A 35 -0.05 -27.13 -20.36
N ALA A 36 0.04 -28.22 -21.14
CA ALA A 36 -0.46 -28.24 -22.51
C ALA A 36 -1.99 -28.10 -22.56
N CYS A 37 -2.71 -28.76 -21.66
CA CYS A 37 -4.16 -28.59 -21.52
C CYS A 37 -4.50 -27.16 -21.14
N LEU A 38 -3.86 -26.61 -20.09
CA LEU A 38 -4.09 -25.23 -19.64
C LEU A 38 -3.87 -24.20 -20.74
N ARG A 39 -2.84 -24.37 -21.59
CA ARG A 39 -2.58 -23.48 -22.73
C ARG A 39 -3.63 -23.56 -23.83
N ALA A 40 -4.41 -24.64 -23.90
CA ALA A 40 -5.50 -24.79 -24.86
C ALA A 40 -6.84 -24.25 -24.33
N VAL A 41 -6.97 -24.00 -23.02
CA VAL A 41 -8.16 -23.40 -22.43
C VAL A 41 -8.27 -21.93 -22.87
N PRO A 42 -9.46 -21.45 -23.28
CA PRO A 42 -9.66 -20.04 -23.56
C PRO A 42 -9.29 -19.16 -22.36
N VAL A 43 -8.52 -18.09 -22.60
CA VAL A 43 -8.04 -17.18 -21.54
C VAL A 43 -9.19 -16.64 -20.69
N LYS A 44 -10.32 -16.29 -21.31
CA LYS A 44 -11.52 -15.83 -20.60
C LYS A 44 -12.00 -16.84 -19.56
N THR A 45 -12.08 -18.12 -19.93
CA THR A 45 -12.49 -19.20 -19.01
C THR A 45 -11.51 -19.34 -17.85
N LEU A 46 -10.20 -19.23 -18.10
CA LEU A 46 -9.21 -19.27 -17.02
C LEU A 46 -9.41 -18.11 -16.03
N LEU A 47 -9.60 -16.89 -16.53
CA LEU A 47 -9.78 -15.70 -15.70
C LEU A 47 -11.07 -15.75 -14.88
N GLU A 48 -12.20 -16.10 -15.51
CA GLU A 48 -13.50 -16.22 -14.81
C GLU A 48 -13.46 -17.33 -13.76
N THR A 49 -12.80 -18.46 -14.04
CA THR A 49 -12.68 -19.57 -13.07
C THR A 49 -11.78 -19.17 -11.90
N PHE A 50 -10.67 -18.49 -12.17
CA PHE A 50 -9.74 -17.99 -11.15
C PHE A 50 -10.42 -17.00 -10.21
N ASP A 51 -11.17 -16.04 -10.76
CA ASP A 51 -11.91 -15.03 -10.00
C ASP A 51 -13.04 -15.65 -9.18
N ALA A 52 -13.85 -16.53 -9.77
CA ALA A 52 -14.95 -17.21 -9.08
C ALA A 52 -14.47 -18.08 -7.90
N ALA A 53 -13.24 -18.57 -7.95
CA ALA A 53 -12.61 -19.32 -6.87
C ALA A 53 -11.99 -18.43 -5.78
N GLY A 54 -12.02 -17.10 -5.93
CA GLY A 54 -11.42 -16.16 -4.99
C GLY A 54 -9.88 -16.26 -4.94
N MET A 55 -9.26 -16.76 -6.01
CA MET A 55 -7.81 -16.92 -6.07
C MET A 55 -7.11 -15.58 -6.26
N SER A 56 -5.86 -15.47 -5.77
CA SER A 56 -5.05 -14.28 -5.91
C SER A 56 -3.70 -14.59 -6.53
N ALA A 57 -3.26 -13.75 -7.46
CA ALA A 57 -1.94 -13.85 -8.09
C ALA A 57 -0.96 -12.91 -7.38
N GLY A 58 0.29 -13.32 -7.27
CA GLY A 58 1.32 -12.50 -6.63
C GLY A 58 2.65 -13.23 -6.53
N PRO A 59 3.69 -12.59 -5.97
CA PRO A 59 4.97 -13.24 -5.71
C PRO A 59 4.79 -14.49 -4.86
N VAL A 60 5.59 -15.51 -5.17
CA VAL A 60 5.58 -16.80 -4.48
C VAL A 60 6.95 -17.03 -3.86
N ALA A 61 6.99 -17.22 -2.54
CA ALA A 61 8.19 -17.53 -1.79
C ALA A 61 8.23 -19.00 -1.37
N GLY A 62 9.42 -19.60 -1.39
CA GLY A 62 9.65 -20.97 -0.92
C GLY A 62 10.38 -21.86 -1.93
N GLY A 63 10.30 -21.54 -3.21
CA GLY A 63 10.98 -22.29 -4.27
C GLY A 63 12.49 -22.02 -4.35
N ASP A 64 13.20 -22.73 -5.22
CA ASP A 64 14.67 -22.73 -5.26
C ASP A 64 15.29 -21.66 -6.19
N ARG A 65 14.48 -20.80 -6.83
CA ARG A 65 14.94 -19.88 -7.90
C ARG A 65 14.83 -18.39 -7.56
N VAL A 66 13.66 -17.80 -7.78
CA VAL A 66 13.51 -16.34 -7.87
C VAL A 66 13.34 -15.70 -6.50
N LEU A 67 12.51 -16.29 -5.63
CA LEU A 67 12.25 -15.80 -4.28
C LEU A 67 12.31 -16.95 -3.26
N PRO A 68 13.51 -17.40 -2.85
CA PRO A 68 13.64 -18.58 -1.99
C PRO A 68 13.23 -18.38 -0.54
N LEU A 69 12.99 -17.14 -0.12
CA LEU A 69 12.61 -16.77 1.23
C LEU A 69 11.53 -15.70 1.17
N GLN A 70 10.70 -15.67 2.21
CA GLN A 70 9.84 -14.53 2.47
C GLN A 70 10.68 -13.24 2.53
N PRO A 71 10.20 -12.11 1.95
CA PRO A 71 11.00 -10.88 1.84
C PRO A 71 11.58 -10.40 3.18
N ALA A 72 10.78 -10.41 4.25
CA ALA A 72 11.25 -10.04 5.59
C ALA A 72 12.41 -10.94 6.06
N ALA A 73 12.27 -12.25 5.94
CA ALA A 73 13.31 -13.21 6.32
C ALA A 73 14.59 -13.07 5.46
N ALA A 74 14.46 -12.74 4.18
CA ALA A 74 15.61 -12.46 3.32
C ALA A 74 16.38 -11.22 3.81
N ILE A 75 15.68 -10.16 4.20
CA ILE A 75 16.30 -8.93 4.72
C ILE A 75 16.98 -9.17 6.07
N GLU A 76 16.30 -9.84 7.00
CA GLU A 76 16.85 -10.16 8.33
C GLU A 76 18.12 -11.02 8.24
N ARG A 77 18.15 -11.98 7.31
CA ARG A 77 19.31 -12.86 7.09
C ARG A 77 20.40 -12.20 6.22
N GLY A 78 20.21 -10.95 5.80
CA GLY A 78 21.16 -10.25 4.92
C GLY A 78 21.24 -10.80 3.50
N ARG A 79 20.28 -11.61 3.07
CA ARG A 79 20.18 -12.20 1.71
C ARG A 79 19.43 -11.28 0.75
N PHE A 80 19.87 -10.03 0.66
CA PHE A 80 19.28 -9.01 -0.21
C PHE A 80 20.35 -8.03 -0.69
N ASN A 81 20.06 -7.28 -1.75
CA ASN A 81 20.97 -6.24 -2.23
C ASN A 81 20.97 -5.04 -1.29
N ARG A 82 22.15 -4.72 -0.73
CA ARG A 82 22.34 -3.63 0.22
C ARG A 82 22.50 -2.30 -0.51
N VAL A 83 21.40 -1.68 -0.87
CA VAL A 83 21.34 -0.37 -1.52
C VAL A 83 20.50 0.61 -0.70
N PRO A 84 20.71 1.94 -0.82
CA PRO A 84 19.77 2.92 -0.28
C PRO A 84 18.35 2.67 -0.78
N VAL A 85 17.36 2.92 0.07
CA VAL A 85 15.94 2.75 -0.23
C VAL A 85 15.21 4.06 0.04
N MET A 86 14.44 4.52 -0.94
CA MET A 86 13.40 5.53 -0.75
C MET A 86 12.06 4.83 -0.92
N HIS A 87 11.22 4.87 0.11
CA HIS A 87 9.99 4.09 0.23
C HIS A 87 8.94 4.85 1.03
N GLY A 88 7.68 4.65 0.72
CA GLY A 88 6.57 5.34 1.36
C GLY A 88 5.24 4.83 0.86
N ASN A 89 4.18 5.41 1.40
CA ASN A 89 2.79 5.17 1.07
C ASN A 89 2.04 6.50 0.88
N THR A 90 0.78 6.45 0.51
CA THR A 90 -0.12 7.60 0.51
C THR A 90 -0.86 7.71 1.86
N LEU A 91 -1.41 8.88 2.17
CA LEU A 91 -2.06 9.16 3.45
C LEU A 91 -3.42 8.45 3.57
N ASP A 92 -4.10 8.17 2.46
CA ASP A 92 -5.42 7.56 2.42
C ASP A 92 -5.47 6.34 1.48
N GLU A 93 -4.40 5.53 1.44
CA GLU A 93 -4.19 4.36 0.55
C GLU A 93 -5.46 3.59 0.19
N MET A 94 -6.26 3.22 1.21
CA MET A 94 -7.37 2.29 1.03
C MET A 94 -8.67 2.96 0.58
N ARG A 95 -8.71 4.29 0.40
CA ARG A 95 -9.91 4.98 -0.11
C ARG A 95 -10.27 4.51 -1.52
N LEU A 96 -9.29 4.27 -2.39
CA LEU A 96 -9.50 3.70 -3.72
C LEU A 96 -10.20 2.33 -3.65
N PHE A 97 -9.66 1.42 -2.85
CA PHE A 97 -10.17 0.04 -2.81
C PHE A 97 -11.53 -0.05 -2.12
N VAL A 98 -11.73 0.69 -1.03
CA VAL A 98 -13.02 0.73 -0.35
C VAL A 98 -14.10 1.34 -1.24
N SER A 99 -13.79 2.37 -2.04
CA SER A 99 -14.76 2.94 -2.99
C SER A 99 -15.12 1.96 -4.11
N LEU A 100 -14.16 1.14 -4.56
CA LEU A 100 -14.41 0.06 -5.53
C LEU A 100 -15.25 -1.08 -4.97
N TYR A 101 -15.01 -1.51 -3.73
CA TYR A 101 -15.80 -2.56 -3.08
C TYR A 101 -17.19 -2.06 -2.67
N TYR A 102 -17.31 -0.77 -2.30
CA TYR A 102 -18.54 -0.12 -1.87
C TYR A 102 -18.79 1.15 -2.71
N PRO A 103 -19.19 1.00 -3.99
CA PRO A 103 -19.39 2.13 -4.90
C PRO A 103 -20.60 3.01 -4.55
N ARG A 104 -21.39 2.60 -3.55
CA ARG A 104 -22.50 3.37 -2.99
C ARG A 104 -22.28 3.56 -1.48
N PRO A 105 -22.79 4.66 -0.90
CA PRO A 105 -22.70 4.87 0.55
C PRO A 105 -23.22 3.68 1.35
N ILE A 106 -22.53 3.38 2.45
CA ILE A 106 -22.93 2.36 3.42
C ILE A 106 -23.47 3.04 4.69
N THR A 107 -24.37 2.36 5.39
CA THR A 107 -24.86 2.84 6.70
C THR A 107 -23.85 2.57 7.80
N ALA A 108 -23.97 3.28 8.93
CA ALA A 108 -23.16 3.01 10.13
C ALA A 108 -23.31 1.56 10.63
N ALA A 109 -24.52 0.97 10.50
CA ALA A 109 -24.76 -0.42 10.87
C ALA A 109 -24.05 -1.42 9.93
N GLN A 110 -23.98 -1.11 8.63
CA GLN A 110 -23.21 -1.92 7.68
C GLN A 110 -21.71 -1.81 7.94
N TYR A 111 -21.21 -0.60 8.21
CA TYR A 111 -19.83 -0.38 8.65
C TYR A 111 -19.50 -1.23 9.89
N GLU A 112 -20.34 -1.16 10.93
CA GLU A 112 -20.16 -1.94 12.15
C GLU A 112 -20.15 -3.45 11.85
N ALA A 113 -21.07 -3.95 11.03
CA ALA A 113 -21.11 -5.35 10.65
C ALA A 113 -19.83 -5.80 9.92
N ILE A 114 -19.27 -4.96 9.04
CA ILE A 114 -18.00 -5.23 8.33
C ILE A 114 -16.84 -5.30 9.33
N VAL A 115 -16.73 -4.33 10.23
CA VAL A 115 -15.67 -4.30 11.26
C VAL A 115 -15.79 -5.53 12.17
N ARG A 116 -16.99 -5.89 12.60
CA ARG A 116 -17.23 -7.09 13.43
C ARG A 116 -16.87 -8.38 12.71
N ALA A 117 -17.22 -8.51 11.43
CA ALA A 117 -16.85 -9.68 10.63
C ALA A 117 -15.33 -9.79 10.43
N THR A 118 -14.65 -8.65 10.33
CA THR A 118 -13.19 -8.59 10.06
C THR A 118 -12.36 -8.83 11.32
N TYR A 119 -12.73 -8.21 12.45
CA TYR A 119 -11.91 -8.17 13.66
C TYR A 119 -12.42 -9.06 14.79
N GLY A 120 -13.60 -9.67 14.65
CA GLY A 120 -14.11 -10.64 15.63
C GLY A 120 -14.14 -10.10 17.05
N ALA A 121 -13.35 -10.70 17.94
CA ALA A 121 -13.27 -10.32 19.36
C ALA A 121 -12.73 -8.90 19.58
N ASP A 122 -11.91 -8.39 18.67
CA ASP A 122 -11.28 -7.05 18.80
C ASP A 122 -12.16 -5.93 18.24
N ALA A 123 -13.28 -6.27 17.63
CA ALA A 123 -14.13 -5.32 16.91
C ALA A 123 -14.63 -4.17 17.80
N ASP A 124 -14.96 -4.42 19.07
CA ASP A 124 -15.40 -3.35 19.98
C ASP A 124 -14.27 -2.35 20.25
N ALA A 125 -13.02 -2.82 20.37
CA ALA A 125 -11.86 -1.95 20.54
C ALA A 125 -11.60 -1.12 19.28
N VAL A 126 -11.74 -1.73 18.10
CA VAL A 126 -11.60 -1.03 16.80
C VAL A 126 -12.70 0.02 16.62
N LEU A 127 -13.96 -0.34 16.84
CA LEU A 127 -15.10 0.59 16.71
C LEU A 127 -15.01 1.77 17.69
N ALA A 128 -14.42 1.56 18.87
CA ALA A 128 -14.17 2.64 19.82
C ALA A 128 -13.08 3.62 19.36
N ARG A 129 -12.14 3.19 18.51
CA ARG A 129 -11.08 4.06 17.94
C ARG A 129 -11.47 4.69 16.61
N TYR A 130 -12.34 4.05 15.85
CA TYR A 130 -12.81 4.51 14.56
C TYR A 130 -14.35 4.55 14.55
N PRO A 131 -15.00 5.40 15.36
CA PRO A 131 -16.45 5.51 15.32
C PRO A 131 -16.88 6.15 13.99
N ALA A 132 -17.88 5.57 13.33
CA ALA A 132 -18.34 6.07 12.03
C ALA A 132 -18.81 7.53 12.06
N SER A 133 -19.25 8.02 13.22
CA SER A 133 -19.70 9.40 13.44
C SER A 133 -18.61 10.45 13.28
N ASP A 134 -17.33 10.05 13.39
CA ASP A 134 -16.20 10.98 13.27
C ASP A 134 -15.83 11.23 11.81
N TYR A 135 -16.50 10.56 10.87
CA TYR A 135 -16.23 10.62 9.45
C TYR A 135 -17.48 11.08 8.69
N PRO A 136 -17.32 11.86 7.61
CA PRO A 136 -18.46 12.29 6.79
C PRO A 136 -19.13 11.13 6.03
N ASP A 137 -18.39 10.04 5.80
CA ASP A 137 -18.87 8.81 5.18
C ASP A 137 -18.28 7.60 5.93
N PRO A 138 -19.08 6.61 6.36
CA PRO A 138 -18.56 5.40 7.01
C PRO A 138 -17.58 4.57 6.16
N ARG A 139 -17.61 4.72 4.83
CA ARG A 139 -16.58 4.16 3.93
C ARG A 139 -15.21 4.76 4.20
N ILE A 140 -15.12 6.04 4.56
CA ILE A 140 -13.83 6.67 4.92
C ILE A 140 -13.32 6.13 6.26
N ALA A 141 -14.20 5.84 7.22
CA ALA A 141 -13.80 5.19 8.47
C ALA A 141 -13.19 3.80 8.19
N LEU A 142 -13.85 3.00 7.33
CA LEU A 142 -13.35 1.69 6.91
C LEU A 142 -12.02 1.78 6.16
N ALA A 143 -11.88 2.74 5.23
CA ALA A 143 -10.64 3.00 4.51
C ALA A 143 -9.52 3.45 5.46
N THR A 144 -9.83 4.23 6.49
CA THR A 144 -8.84 4.69 7.48
C THR A 144 -8.30 3.50 8.28
N ILE A 145 -9.18 2.62 8.79
CA ILE A 145 -8.79 1.37 9.45
C ILE A 145 -7.82 0.56 8.57
N GLN A 146 -8.17 0.38 7.29
CA GLN A 146 -7.36 -0.43 6.38
C GLN A 146 -6.06 0.28 5.97
N THR A 147 -6.06 1.61 5.86
CA THR A 147 -4.85 2.41 5.61
C THR A 147 -3.91 2.37 6.80
N ASP A 148 -4.45 2.26 8.01
CA ASP A 148 -3.63 2.20 9.21
C ASP A 148 -3.01 0.81 9.40
N ALA A 149 -3.78 -0.28 9.26
CA ALA A 149 -3.30 -1.64 9.54
C ALA A 149 -3.81 -2.77 8.61
N GLY A 150 -4.50 -2.46 7.51
CA GLY A 150 -5.17 -3.44 6.64
C GLY A 150 -4.29 -4.26 5.69
N GLY A 151 -2.99 -4.41 5.97
CA GLY A 151 -2.08 -5.23 5.16
C GLY A 151 -1.01 -4.42 4.42
N ALA A 152 -0.64 -4.84 3.20
CA ALA A 152 0.59 -4.41 2.52
C ALA A 152 0.71 -2.90 2.25
N LEU A 153 -0.43 -2.23 2.08
CA LEU A 153 -0.49 -0.80 1.83
C LEU A 153 -0.48 0.03 3.12
N SER A 154 -0.63 -0.62 4.27
CA SER A 154 -0.88 0.08 5.54
C SER A 154 0.33 0.84 6.06
N SER A 155 0.08 1.97 6.71
CA SER A 155 1.11 2.81 7.35
C SER A 155 1.91 2.06 8.41
N CYS A 156 1.26 1.18 9.20
CA CYS A 156 1.97 0.42 10.21
C CYS A 156 2.93 -0.62 9.60
N LEU A 157 2.54 -1.32 8.53
CA LEU A 157 3.47 -2.23 7.84
C LEU A 157 4.58 -1.49 7.08
N HIS A 158 4.35 -0.25 6.64
CA HIS A 158 5.44 0.59 6.10
C HIS A 158 6.45 0.96 7.19
N GLN A 159 5.99 1.29 8.40
CA GLN A 159 6.88 1.52 9.55
C GLN A 159 7.70 0.27 9.90
N ASP A 160 7.11 -0.92 9.86
CA ASP A 160 7.84 -2.17 10.02
C ASP A 160 8.90 -2.38 8.93
N ALA A 161 8.58 -2.10 7.67
CA ALA A 161 9.54 -2.16 6.56
C ALA A 161 10.70 -1.17 6.74
N PHE A 162 10.43 0.07 7.15
CA PHE A 162 11.47 1.07 7.41
C PHE A 162 12.41 0.61 8.52
N GLN A 163 11.86 0.10 9.62
CA GLN A 163 12.66 -0.42 10.73
C GLN A 163 13.45 -1.68 10.34
N LEU A 164 12.85 -2.58 9.58
CA LEU A 164 13.50 -3.79 9.07
C LEU A 164 14.73 -3.45 8.22
N LEU A 165 14.57 -2.57 7.22
CA LEU A 165 15.65 -2.12 6.36
C LEU A 165 16.72 -1.33 7.14
N LYS A 166 16.30 -0.46 8.07
CA LYS A 166 17.21 0.26 8.97
C LYS A 166 18.05 -0.70 9.80
N ARG A 167 17.44 -1.72 10.45
CA ARG A 167 18.15 -2.76 11.23
C ARG A 167 19.11 -3.55 10.37
N ALA A 168 18.75 -3.79 9.10
CA ALA A 168 19.63 -4.41 8.13
C ALA A 168 20.77 -3.49 7.65
N GLY A 169 20.84 -2.24 8.09
CA GLY A 169 21.97 -1.33 7.88
C GLY A 169 21.92 -0.52 6.59
N VAL A 170 20.82 -0.53 5.84
CA VAL A 170 20.69 0.28 4.61
C VAL A 170 20.19 1.70 4.92
N PRO A 171 20.59 2.72 4.14
CA PRO A 171 19.94 4.03 4.19
C PRO A 171 18.48 3.94 3.76
N VAL A 172 17.57 4.48 4.57
CA VAL A 172 16.13 4.53 4.30
C VAL A 172 15.70 5.99 4.30
N TYR A 173 14.94 6.39 3.28
CA TYR A 173 14.29 7.69 3.16
C TYR A 173 12.78 7.43 3.06
N ALA A 174 12.07 7.67 4.15
CA ALA A 174 10.65 7.38 4.26
C ALA A 174 9.82 8.60 3.83
N TYR A 175 8.73 8.38 3.09
CA TYR A 175 7.72 9.42 2.82
C TYR A 175 6.30 8.94 3.08
N GLN A 176 5.40 9.92 3.21
CA GLN A 176 3.96 9.74 3.04
C GLN A 176 3.44 10.82 2.09
N PHE A 177 2.83 10.43 0.98
CA PHE A 177 2.16 11.38 0.09
C PHE A 177 0.83 11.81 0.69
N ALA A 178 0.59 13.11 0.81
CA ALA A 178 -0.46 13.66 1.67
C ALA A 178 -1.33 14.73 0.99
N ASP A 179 -1.29 14.85 -0.34
CA ASP A 179 -2.21 15.73 -1.05
C ASP A 179 -3.59 15.08 -1.27
N ARG A 180 -4.57 15.46 -0.44
CA ARG A 180 -5.96 15.01 -0.57
C ARG A 180 -6.73 15.63 -1.74
N THR A 181 -6.12 16.57 -2.45
CA THR A 181 -6.72 17.26 -3.60
C THR A 181 -6.09 16.85 -4.92
N ALA A 182 -5.22 15.82 -4.91
CA ALA A 182 -4.67 15.23 -6.11
C ALA A 182 -5.82 14.71 -7.02
N PRO A 183 -5.67 14.80 -8.36
CA PRO A 183 -6.60 14.15 -9.27
C PRO A 183 -6.74 12.65 -8.92
N PRO A 184 -7.95 12.15 -8.65
CA PRO A 184 -8.14 10.77 -8.26
C PRO A 184 -7.95 9.83 -9.44
N LEU A 185 -7.70 8.55 -9.16
CA LEU A 185 -7.63 7.53 -10.20
C LEU A 185 -9.03 7.25 -10.79
N ILE A 186 -10.04 7.30 -9.93
CA ILE A 186 -11.46 7.09 -10.27
C ILE A 186 -12.29 8.12 -9.50
N ASP A 187 -13.08 8.91 -10.22
CA ASP A 187 -14.07 9.83 -9.62
C ASP A 187 -15.31 9.03 -9.17
N VAL A 188 -15.55 8.99 -7.86
CA VAL A 188 -16.70 8.29 -7.28
C VAL A 188 -17.69 9.32 -6.73
N PRO A 189 -18.88 9.47 -7.34
CA PRO A 189 -19.83 10.51 -6.95
C PRO A 189 -20.15 10.53 -5.45
N GLY A 190 -19.87 11.67 -4.81
CA GLY A 190 -20.15 11.88 -3.39
C GLY A 190 -19.22 11.14 -2.43
N PHE A 191 -18.07 10.68 -2.90
CA PHE A 191 -16.98 10.18 -2.06
C PHE A 191 -15.83 11.19 -2.05
N GLU A 192 -15.06 11.24 -0.97
CA GLU A 192 -13.84 12.04 -0.90
C GLU A 192 -12.65 11.10 -1.10
N GLU A 193 -12.06 11.08 -2.29
CA GLU A 193 -10.98 10.15 -2.66
C GLU A 193 -9.71 10.39 -1.85
N GLY A 194 -9.42 11.64 -1.49
CA GLY A 194 -8.26 11.98 -0.68
C GLY A 194 -6.93 11.64 -1.35
N ALA A 195 -5.90 11.38 -0.54
CA ALA A 195 -4.59 10.96 -1.04
C ALA A 195 -4.59 9.43 -1.20
N GLU A 196 -5.44 8.92 -2.09
CA GLU A 196 -5.61 7.48 -2.29
C GLU A 196 -4.42 6.84 -3.01
N HIS A 197 -4.40 5.50 -3.04
CA HIS A 197 -3.38 4.71 -3.71
C HIS A 197 -3.08 5.23 -5.13
N ALA A 198 -1.78 5.34 -5.45
CA ALA A 198 -1.23 5.77 -6.74
C ALA A 198 -1.41 7.26 -7.11
N THR A 199 -2.08 8.08 -6.28
CA THR A 199 -2.24 9.52 -6.57
C THR A 199 -0.93 10.30 -6.59
N GLU A 200 0.12 9.81 -5.94
CA GLU A 200 1.45 10.43 -5.99
C GLU A 200 2.11 10.31 -7.38
N LEU A 201 1.68 9.34 -8.19
CA LEU A 201 2.30 9.08 -9.49
C LEU A 201 2.10 10.24 -10.46
N THR A 202 0.97 10.95 -10.41
CA THR A 202 0.75 12.13 -11.27
C THR A 202 1.70 13.29 -10.94
N PHE A 203 2.32 13.28 -9.76
CA PHE A 203 3.36 14.25 -9.37
C PHE A 203 4.76 13.85 -9.85
N LEU A 204 4.99 12.57 -10.16
CA LEU A 204 6.23 12.08 -10.77
C LEU A 204 6.14 12.05 -12.30
N PHE A 205 4.93 11.89 -12.82
CA PHE A 205 4.61 11.81 -14.24
C PHE A 205 3.43 12.76 -14.54
N PRO A 206 3.70 14.08 -14.69
CA PRO A 206 2.65 15.07 -14.93
C PRO A 206 1.74 14.69 -16.11
N GLY A 207 0.43 14.83 -15.91
CA GLY A 207 -0.60 14.48 -16.90
C GLY A 207 -1.07 13.01 -16.86
N LEU A 208 -0.58 12.18 -15.93
CA LEU A 208 -0.98 10.79 -15.82
C LEU A 208 -2.43 10.61 -15.37
N LEU A 209 -2.86 11.31 -14.31
CA LEU A 209 -4.21 11.19 -13.75
C LEU A 209 -5.06 12.46 -13.96
N GLY A 210 -4.41 13.58 -14.27
CA GLY A 210 -5.07 14.85 -14.49
C GLY A 210 -4.09 16.02 -14.41
N GLU A 211 -4.63 17.22 -14.61
CA GLU A 211 -3.87 18.46 -14.53
C GLU A 211 -3.59 18.84 -13.07
N LEU A 212 -2.37 19.31 -12.82
CA LEU A 212 -1.97 19.82 -11.50
C LEU A 212 -2.24 21.32 -11.42
N ASN A 213 -2.78 21.77 -10.29
CA ASN A 213 -2.86 23.20 -10.00
C ASN A 213 -1.45 23.78 -9.72
N PRO A 214 -1.27 25.12 -9.66
CA PRO A 214 0.05 25.71 -9.48
C PRO A 214 0.79 25.33 -8.18
N GLU A 215 0.07 25.00 -7.10
CA GLU A 215 0.70 24.53 -5.86
C GLU A 215 1.16 23.07 -5.97
N GLN A 216 0.33 22.25 -6.60
CA GLN A 216 0.64 20.86 -6.91
C GLN A 216 1.80 20.73 -7.90
N GLN A 217 1.87 21.61 -8.91
CA GLN A 217 2.99 21.63 -9.84
C GLN A 217 4.32 21.91 -9.12
N ARG A 218 4.33 22.85 -8.15
CA ARG A 218 5.54 23.09 -7.34
C ARG A 218 5.92 21.87 -6.48
N LEU A 219 4.94 21.15 -5.96
CA LEU A 219 5.20 19.89 -5.26
C LEU A 219 5.76 18.84 -6.22
N SER A 220 5.18 18.71 -7.42
CA SER A 220 5.65 17.80 -8.48
C SER A 220 7.10 18.08 -8.85
N ASP A 221 7.47 19.34 -9.11
CA ASP A 221 8.85 19.73 -9.41
C ASP A 221 9.82 19.32 -8.29
N THR A 222 9.37 19.47 -7.03
CA THR A 222 10.14 19.09 -5.84
C THR A 222 10.28 17.56 -5.72
N MET A 223 9.20 16.81 -5.94
CA MET A 223 9.20 15.35 -5.92
C MET A 223 10.09 14.79 -7.03
N VAL A 224 9.99 15.31 -8.25
CA VAL A 224 10.86 14.91 -9.37
C VAL A 224 12.33 15.17 -9.02
N ALA A 225 12.66 16.30 -8.40
CA ALA A 225 14.03 16.59 -7.95
C ALA A 225 14.51 15.59 -6.87
N TYR A 226 13.69 15.24 -5.89
CA TYR A 226 14.03 14.21 -4.90
C TYR A 226 14.24 12.83 -5.53
N TRP A 227 13.35 12.39 -6.41
CA TRP A 227 13.43 11.08 -7.06
C TRP A 227 14.64 10.96 -7.97
N THR A 228 14.90 11.99 -8.79
CA THR A 228 16.03 11.99 -9.73
C THR A 228 17.38 12.09 -9.02
N SER A 229 17.50 12.91 -7.97
CA SER A 229 18.73 12.98 -7.15
C SER A 229 18.98 11.68 -6.40
N PHE A 230 17.94 11.06 -5.83
CA PHE A 230 18.05 9.73 -5.22
C PHE A 230 18.50 8.68 -6.23
N ALA A 231 17.93 8.67 -7.44
CA ALA A 231 18.36 7.75 -8.49
C ALA A 231 19.84 7.95 -8.88
N HIS A 232 20.33 9.19 -8.86
CA HIS A 232 21.71 9.51 -9.25
C HIS A 232 22.75 9.16 -8.16
N ASN A 233 22.46 9.41 -6.88
CA ASN A 233 23.47 9.33 -5.81
C ASN A 233 23.00 8.66 -4.51
N GLY A 234 21.77 8.13 -4.47
CA GLY A 234 21.19 7.44 -3.32
C GLY A 234 20.75 8.37 -2.18
N LYS A 235 20.68 9.69 -2.38
CA LYS A 235 20.21 10.68 -1.40
C LYS A 235 19.21 11.64 -2.05
N PRO A 236 17.96 11.70 -1.57
CA PRO A 236 16.99 12.64 -2.11
C PRO A 236 17.33 14.06 -1.68
N ALA A 237 17.46 14.95 -2.66
CA ALA A 237 17.65 16.39 -2.48
C ALA A 237 16.85 17.18 -3.53
N ALA A 238 16.28 18.30 -3.12
CA ALA A 238 15.58 19.22 -4.01
C ALA A 238 15.95 20.67 -3.68
N PRO A 239 16.18 21.55 -4.67
CA PRO A 239 16.46 22.96 -4.45
C PRO A 239 15.31 23.63 -3.70
N HIS A 240 15.65 24.49 -2.73
CA HIS A 240 14.67 25.28 -1.95
C HIS A 240 13.58 24.46 -1.23
N ALA A 241 13.81 23.16 -1.01
CA ALA A 241 12.92 22.27 -0.30
C ALA A 241 13.51 21.84 1.04
N PRO A 242 12.67 21.37 2.00
CA PRO A 242 13.14 20.81 3.25
C PRO A 242 14.15 19.68 3.07
N ARG A 243 15.07 19.49 4.00
CA ARG A 243 15.98 18.34 3.94
C ARG A 243 15.20 17.05 4.20
N TRP A 244 15.36 16.05 3.33
CA TRP A 244 14.83 14.71 3.57
C TRP A 244 15.80 13.92 4.48
N PRO A 245 15.47 13.66 5.75
CA PRO A 245 16.35 12.92 6.65
C PRO A 245 16.42 11.44 6.27
N ARG A 246 17.53 10.79 6.63
CA ARG A 246 17.54 9.34 6.73
C ARG A 246 16.65 8.95 7.90
N PHE A 247 15.86 7.89 7.73
CA PHE A 247 14.97 7.36 8.75
C PHE A 247 15.76 6.78 9.93
N HIS A 248 15.63 7.40 11.10
CA HIS A 248 16.15 6.91 12.37
C HIS A 248 15.04 6.62 13.38
N SER A 249 13.94 7.36 13.33
CA SER A 249 12.76 7.16 14.17
C SER A 249 11.48 7.37 13.36
N SER A 250 10.33 7.01 13.95
CA SER A 250 9.02 7.06 13.29
C SER A 250 8.62 8.46 12.81
N ASP A 251 9.20 9.51 13.39
CA ASP A 251 9.02 10.93 13.06
C ASP A 251 9.93 11.42 11.92
N ASP A 252 10.74 10.55 11.29
CA ASP A 252 11.56 10.90 10.13
C ASP A 252 10.88 10.62 8.78
N VAL A 253 9.57 10.32 8.78
CA VAL A 253 8.80 10.20 7.54
C VAL A 253 8.53 11.60 6.99
N LEU A 254 8.86 11.82 5.72
CA LEU A 254 8.61 13.09 5.05
C LEU A 254 7.19 13.10 4.46
N SER A 255 6.30 13.91 5.02
CA SER A 255 5.00 14.22 4.43
C SER A 255 5.19 15.10 3.20
N LEU A 256 4.52 14.74 2.10
CA LEU A 256 4.57 15.44 0.81
C LEU A 256 3.18 15.99 0.48
N ALA A 257 2.95 17.28 0.75
CA ALA A 257 1.70 17.98 0.45
C ALA A 257 1.97 19.38 -0.14
N PRO A 258 1.07 19.90 -0.99
CA PRO A 258 1.20 21.25 -1.55
C PRO A 258 0.70 22.31 -0.55
N GLY A 259 0.82 23.57 -0.95
CA GLY A 259 0.20 24.70 -0.26
C GLY A 259 0.54 24.80 1.23
N SER A 260 -0.47 25.03 2.07
CA SER A 260 -0.32 25.13 3.52
C SER A 260 0.00 23.81 4.21
N GLY A 261 -0.26 22.67 3.57
CA GLY A 261 0.15 21.35 4.08
C GLY A 261 1.67 21.21 4.06
N GLY A 262 2.28 21.60 2.94
CA GLY A 262 3.72 21.71 2.76
C GLY A 262 4.50 20.41 2.99
N ILE A 263 5.80 20.46 2.74
CA ILE A 263 6.70 19.35 3.00
C ILE A 263 7.21 19.46 4.44
N HIS A 264 6.97 18.43 5.25
CA HIS A 264 7.37 18.43 6.66
C HIS A 264 7.56 17.00 7.18
N ARG A 265 8.21 16.86 8.34
CA ARG A 265 8.33 15.55 9.00
C ARG A 265 7.06 15.21 9.78
N THR A 266 6.65 13.95 9.73
CA THR A 266 5.48 13.44 10.43
C THR A 266 5.77 12.09 11.09
N ASP A 267 5.04 11.80 12.17
CA ASP A 267 5.10 10.52 12.89
C ASP A 267 3.91 9.65 12.47
N THR A 268 4.08 8.85 11.42
CA THR A 268 2.97 8.04 10.90
C THR A 268 2.56 6.92 11.86
N THR A 269 3.40 6.54 12.83
CA THR A 269 2.99 5.57 13.87
C THR A 269 1.92 6.13 14.79
N LYS A 270 1.98 7.43 15.10
CA LYS A 270 0.96 8.12 15.89
C LYS A 270 -0.27 8.41 15.06
N ALA A 271 -0.09 8.91 13.84
CA ALA A 271 -1.20 9.23 12.94
C ALA A 271 -2.07 8.00 12.64
N SER A 272 -1.46 6.83 12.44
CA SER A 272 -2.13 5.56 12.15
C SER A 272 -2.33 4.65 13.36
N MET A 273 -2.20 5.19 14.58
CA MET A 273 -2.41 4.46 15.84
C MET A 273 -1.70 3.09 15.91
N CYS A 274 -0.48 2.96 15.39
CA CYS A 274 0.19 1.66 15.27
C CYS A 274 0.42 0.97 16.62
N SER A 275 0.55 1.73 17.72
CA SER A 275 0.62 1.13 19.06
C SER A 275 -0.67 0.43 19.48
N PHE A 276 -1.83 0.93 19.03
CA PHE A 276 -3.12 0.28 19.26
C PHE A 276 -3.21 -1.00 18.41
N TRP A 277 -2.89 -0.92 17.13
CA TRP A 277 -2.91 -2.09 16.24
C TRP A 277 -1.96 -3.20 16.68
N ASN A 278 -0.75 -2.84 17.15
CA ASN A 278 0.21 -3.81 17.68
C ASN A 278 -0.20 -4.43 19.02
N SER A 279 -1.26 -3.93 19.67
CA SER A 279 -1.76 -4.45 20.94
C SER A 279 -2.96 -5.40 20.78
N LEU A 280 -3.52 -5.49 19.57
CA LEU A 280 -4.56 -6.45 19.22
C LEU A 280 -3.94 -7.81 18.86
#